data_AF-A0A5J5LPP2-F1
#
_entry.id   AF-A0A5J5LPP2-F1
#
_cell.length_a   1.000
_cell.length_b   1.000
_cell.length_c   1.000
_cell.angle_alpha   90.00
_cell.angle_beta   90.00
_cell.angle_gamma   90.00
#
_symmetry.space_group_name_H-M   'P 1'
#
loop_
_entity.id
_entity.type
_entity.pdbx_description
1 polymer ?
#
loop_
_entity_poly.entity_id
_entity_poly.type
_entity_poly.pdbx_seq_one_letter_code
_entity_poly.pdbx_strand_id
1 'polypeptide(L)'
;MIQKYQKSQLEPAGYTLPDWKAIELQYPDKFESKEEKSPYRIEILENKIAVYAPYDATGRFQKKAKAIEGYRFDSSDKSWRYPLAKVIEVIEAFPSPEYSINPEIEGIRLSIEAEERQNWPKKRKKPKTPPTRY
;
A
#
# COMPACT_ATOMS: atom_id res chain seq x y z
N MET A 1 13.00 28.06 6.58
CA MET A 1 13.38 28.81 5.36
C MET A 1 12.76 30.22 5.27
N ILE A 2 11.53 30.43 5.76
CA ILE A 2 10.79 31.71 5.65
C ILE A 2 11.41 32.89 6.45
N GLN A 3 12.00 32.63 7.62
CA GLN A 3 12.52 33.71 8.49
C GLN A 3 13.68 34.52 7.89
N LYS A 4 14.50 33.91 7.01
CA LYS A 4 15.65 34.61 6.40
C LYS A 4 15.19 35.74 5.46
N TYR A 5 14.09 35.53 4.74
CA TYR A 5 13.53 36.49 3.79
C TYR A 5 12.69 37.58 4.47
N GLN A 6 12.09 37.26 5.62
CA GLN A 6 11.24 38.18 6.37
C GLN A 6 12.01 39.44 6.82
N LYS A 7 13.14 39.27 7.53
CA LYS A 7 13.95 40.39 8.02
C LYS A 7 14.76 41.10 6.94
N SER A 8 15.22 40.38 5.92
CA SER A 8 16.17 40.93 4.95
C SER A 8 15.51 41.61 3.74
N GLN A 9 14.25 41.29 3.43
CA GLN A 9 13.61 41.78 2.21
C GLN A 9 12.19 42.34 2.42
N LEU A 10 11.41 41.78 3.34
CA LEU A 10 9.99 42.14 3.49
C LEU A 10 9.80 43.33 4.44
N GLU A 11 10.43 43.30 5.62
CA GLU A 11 10.34 44.40 6.60
C GLU A 11 10.91 45.74 6.07
N PRO A 12 12.09 45.79 5.39
CA PRO A 12 12.62 47.04 4.83
C PRO A 12 11.75 47.62 3.69
N ALA A 13 10.97 46.77 3.01
CA ALA A 13 10.06 47.16 1.94
C ALA A 13 8.67 47.57 2.46
N GLY A 14 8.46 47.60 3.78
CA GLY A 14 7.20 48.00 4.41
C GLY A 14 6.10 46.93 4.38
N TYR A 15 6.43 45.69 4.03
CA TYR A 15 5.47 44.58 3.99
C TYR A 15 5.56 43.74 5.27
N THR A 16 4.45 43.64 5.99
CA THR A 16 4.29 42.72 7.13
C THR A 16 3.61 41.45 6.66
N LEU A 17 4.22 40.29 6.94
CA LEU A 17 3.55 39.02 6.73
C LEU A 17 2.48 38.82 7.80
N PRO A 18 1.30 38.25 7.44
CA PRO A 18 0.32 37.83 8.41
C PRO A 18 0.93 36.80 9.37
N ASP A 19 0.45 36.78 10.62
CA ASP A 19 0.83 35.73 11.56
C ASP A 19 0.15 34.42 11.14
N TRP A 20 0.88 33.64 10.33
CA TRP A 20 0.41 32.37 9.80
C TRP A 20 0.01 31.39 10.90
N LYS A 21 0.64 31.44 12.09
CA LYS A 21 0.24 30.59 13.22
C LYS A 21 -1.11 30.99 13.79
N ALA A 22 -1.39 32.29 13.88
CA ALA A 22 -2.70 32.78 14.31
C ALA A 22 -3.80 32.42 13.30
N ILE A 23 -3.49 32.46 12.00
CA ILE A 23 -4.41 32.08 10.92
C ILE A 23 -4.70 30.58 10.95
N GLU A 24 -3.68 29.73 11.13
CA GLU A 24 -3.87 28.27 11.25
C GLU A 24 -4.78 27.91 12.43
N LEU A 25 -4.63 28.59 13.57
CA LEU A 25 -5.48 28.38 14.75
C LEU A 25 -6.94 28.79 14.53
N GLN A 26 -7.19 29.75 13.65
CA GLN A 26 -8.52 30.30 13.39
C GLN A 26 -9.33 29.44 12.41
N TYR A 27 -8.66 28.53 11.68
CA TYR A 27 -9.30 27.63 10.71
C TYR A 27 -8.84 26.18 10.90
N PRO A 28 -9.07 25.55 12.07
CA PRO A 28 -8.62 24.18 12.33
C PRO A 28 -9.15 23.17 11.30
N ASP A 29 -10.38 23.34 10.81
CA ASP A 29 -11.01 22.46 9.82
C ASP A 29 -10.41 22.61 8.40
N LYS A 30 -9.70 23.72 8.12
CA LYS A 30 -9.03 23.91 6.81
C LYS A 30 -7.62 23.33 6.79
N PHE A 31 -7.04 23.12 7.97
CA PHE A 31 -5.72 22.57 8.17
C PHE A 31 -5.82 21.23 8.89
N GLU A 32 -6.79 20.38 8.53
CA GLU A 32 -6.70 18.96 8.84
C GLU A 32 -5.34 18.48 8.36
N SER A 33 -4.44 18.24 9.31
CA SER A 33 -3.18 17.58 9.11
C SER A 33 -3.53 16.21 8.55
N LYS A 34 -3.51 16.08 7.22
CA LYS A 34 -3.59 14.79 6.54
C LYS A 34 -2.54 13.93 7.21
N GLU A 35 -2.97 12.93 7.99
CA GLU A 35 -2.06 11.95 8.56
C GLU A 35 -1.18 11.44 7.43
N GLU A 36 0.12 11.71 7.54
CA GLU A 36 1.06 11.46 6.47
C GLU A 36 1.23 9.94 6.38
N LYS A 37 0.42 9.32 5.51
CA LYS A 37 0.44 7.87 5.32
C LYS A 37 1.83 7.43 4.89
N SER A 38 2.27 6.29 5.41
CA SER A 38 3.56 5.71 5.01
C SER A 38 3.66 5.64 3.47
N PRO A 39 4.78 6.10 2.88
CA PRO A 39 5.00 6.02 1.44
C PRO A 39 5.06 4.57 0.95
N TYR A 40 5.54 3.66 1.80
CA TYR A 40 5.53 2.21 1.57
C TYR A 40 4.43 1.58 2.41
N ARG A 41 3.31 1.25 1.76
CA ARG A 41 2.15 0.68 2.45
C ARG A 41 1.37 -0.27 1.58
N ILE A 42 0.65 -1.18 2.22
CA ILE A 42 -0.23 -2.14 1.60
C ILE A 42 -1.61 -1.99 2.25
N GLU A 43 -2.61 -1.66 1.45
CA GLU A 43 -3.99 -1.42 1.87
C GLU A 43 -4.96 -2.30 1.09
N ILE A 44 -6.20 -2.43 1.58
CA ILE A 44 -7.30 -3.03 0.82
C ILE A 44 -8.14 -1.91 0.23
N LEU A 45 -8.41 -1.98 -1.07
CA LEU A 45 -9.15 -0.97 -1.81
C LEU A 45 -10.04 -1.68 -2.83
N GLU A 46 -11.36 -1.44 -2.78
CA GLU A 46 -12.34 -2.05 -3.70
C GLU A 46 -12.20 -3.59 -3.79
N ASN A 47 -12.02 -4.27 -2.65
CA ASN A 47 -11.83 -5.72 -2.58
C ASN A 47 -10.57 -6.23 -3.32
N LYS A 48 -9.53 -5.40 -3.41
CA LYS A 48 -8.21 -5.72 -3.96
C LYS A 48 -7.12 -5.25 -3.02
N ILE A 49 -5.95 -5.86 -3.13
CA ILE A 49 -4.74 -5.44 -2.41
C ILE A 49 -4.11 -4.31 -3.22
N ALA A 50 -3.87 -3.16 -2.60
CA ALA A 50 -3.18 -2.01 -3.19
C ALA A 50 -1.81 -1.84 -2.53
N VAL A 51 -0.74 -1.99 -3.32
CA VAL A 51 0.64 -1.76 -2.88
C VAL A 51 1.08 -0.39 -3.36
N TYR A 52 1.53 0.44 -2.42
CA TYR A 52 2.09 1.76 -2.66
C TYR A 52 3.59 1.75 -2.38
N ALA A 53 4.33 2.38 -3.28
CA ALA A 53 5.72 2.72 -3.08
C ALA A 53 6.03 4.03 -3.83
N PRO A 54 7.02 4.82 -3.37
CA PRO A 54 7.60 5.91 -4.15
C PRO A 54 8.11 5.44 -5.50
N TYR A 55 8.31 6.41 -6.40
CA TYR A 55 8.90 6.14 -7.69
C TYR A 55 10.32 5.58 -7.55
N ASP A 56 10.51 4.34 -7.98
CA ASP A 56 11.83 3.71 -8.07
C ASP A 56 12.42 3.92 -9.47
N ALA A 57 13.44 4.76 -9.55
CA ALA A 57 14.18 5.02 -10.79
C ALA A 57 14.99 3.80 -11.28
N THR A 58 15.30 2.84 -10.40
CA THR A 58 16.09 1.65 -10.75
C THR A 58 15.27 0.55 -11.41
N GLY A 59 13.94 0.65 -11.40
CA GLY A 59 13.07 -0.34 -12.02
C GLY A 59 12.84 -1.61 -11.17
N ARG A 60 13.49 -1.74 -10.00
CA ARG A 60 13.47 -2.98 -9.20
C ARG A 60 12.10 -3.22 -8.61
N PHE A 61 11.47 -2.16 -8.09
CA PHE A 61 10.12 -2.23 -7.55
C PHE A 61 9.12 -2.67 -8.64
N GLN A 62 9.15 -2.04 -9.82
CA GLN A 62 8.23 -2.39 -10.90
C GLN A 62 8.45 -3.81 -11.40
N LYS A 63 9.69 -4.31 -11.43
CA LYS A 63 9.99 -5.71 -11.76
C LYS A 63 9.42 -6.67 -10.72
N LYS A 64 9.57 -6.36 -9.43
CA LYS A 64 9.03 -7.15 -8.32
C LYS A 64 7.49 -7.19 -8.36
N ALA A 65 6.87 -6.03 -8.54
CA ALA A 65 5.41 -5.90 -8.64
C ALA A 65 4.83 -6.67 -9.84
N LYS A 66 5.48 -6.58 -11.01
CA LYS A 66 5.06 -7.31 -12.22
C LYS A 66 5.29 -8.82 -12.17
N ALA A 67 6.11 -9.31 -11.23
CA ALA A 67 6.37 -10.75 -11.09
C ALA A 67 5.19 -11.50 -10.46
N ILE A 68 4.31 -10.80 -9.74
CA ILE A 68 3.11 -11.38 -9.14
C ILE A 68 2.01 -11.38 -10.19
N GLU A 69 1.38 -12.53 -10.41
CA GLU A 69 0.34 -12.68 -11.43
C GLU A 69 -0.93 -11.88 -11.11
N GLY A 70 -1.64 -11.43 -12.15
CA GLY A 70 -2.90 -10.69 -12.01
C GLY A 70 -2.72 -9.23 -11.58
N TYR A 71 -1.49 -8.71 -11.64
CA TYR A 71 -1.20 -7.32 -11.33
C TYR A 71 -1.94 -6.35 -12.24
N ARG A 72 -2.35 -5.20 -11.69
CA ARG A 72 -2.84 -4.05 -12.46
C ARG A 72 -2.33 -2.77 -11.83
N PHE A 73 -1.61 -1.97 -12.60
CA PHE A 73 -1.20 -0.64 -12.15
C PHE A 73 -2.36 0.36 -12.31
N ASP A 74 -2.66 1.10 -11.25
CA ASP A 74 -3.61 2.20 -11.26
C ASP A 74 -2.86 3.54 -11.25
N SER A 75 -3.03 4.30 -12.32
CA SER A 75 -2.32 5.55 -12.51
C SER A 75 -2.92 6.72 -11.71
N SER A 76 -4.14 6.57 -11.19
CA SER A 76 -4.84 7.62 -10.43
C SER A 76 -4.22 7.83 -9.05
N ASP A 77 -3.95 6.74 -8.35
CA ASP A 77 -3.38 6.70 -6.99
C ASP A 77 -1.93 6.19 -6.96
N LYS A 78 -1.38 5.82 -8.13
CA LYS A 78 -0.04 5.24 -8.30
C LYS A 78 0.15 3.93 -7.53
N SER A 79 -0.90 3.12 -7.44
CA SER A 79 -0.88 1.82 -6.74
C SER A 79 -0.75 0.64 -7.69
N TRP A 80 -0.16 -0.45 -7.20
CA TRP A 80 -0.23 -1.77 -7.84
C TRP A 80 -1.32 -2.59 -7.17
N ARG A 81 -2.31 -3.00 -7.96
CA ARG A 81 -3.48 -3.72 -7.50
C ARG A 81 -3.38 -5.21 -7.80
N TYR A 82 -3.75 -6.03 -6.82
CA TYR A 82 -3.74 -7.49 -6.91
C TYR A 82 -5.06 -8.07 -6.37
N PRO A 83 -5.49 -9.25 -6.86
CA PRO A 83 -6.61 -9.98 -6.25
C PRO A 83 -6.29 -10.39 -4.81
N LEU A 84 -7.31 -10.48 -3.94
CA LEU A 84 -7.13 -10.96 -2.56
C LEU A 84 -6.58 -12.39 -2.48
N ALA A 85 -6.82 -13.22 -3.50
CA ALA A 85 -6.23 -14.56 -3.57
C ALA A 85 -4.69 -14.56 -3.59
N LYS A 86 -4.07 -13.41 -3.92
CA LYS A 86 -2.62 -13.23 -3.99
C LYS A 86 -2.04 -12.57 -2.73
N VAL A 87 -2.80 -12.49 -1.62
CA VAL A 87 -2.34 -11.88 -0.36
C VAL A 87 -1.00 -12.45 0.11
N ILE A 88 -0.84 -13.78 0.08
CA ILE A 88 0.39 -14.44 0.53
C ILE A 88 1.59 -13.99 -0.32
N GLU A 89 1.47 -14.09 -1.65
CA GLU A 89 2.53 -13.69 -2.59
C GLU A 89 2.90 -12.21 -2.45
N VAL A 90 1.90 -11.34 -2.20
CA VAL A 90 2.13 -9.90 -2.02
C VAL A 90 2.86 -9.60 -0.71
N ILE A 91 2.49 -10.24 0.42
CA ILE A 91 3.18 -10.04 1.70
C ILE A 91 4.61 -10.57 1.64
N GLU A 92 4.84 -11.72 1.00
CA GLU A 92 6.18 -12.27 0.82
C GLU A 92 7.05 -11.38 -0.07
N ALA A 93 6.46 -10.80 -1.12
CA ALA A 93 7.14 -9.86 -1.98
C ALA A 93 7.33 -8.48 -1.31
N PHE A 94 6.51 -8.06 -0.37
CA PHE A 94 6.59 -6.75 0.27
C PHE A 94 6.48 -6.88 1.80
N PRO A 95 7.52 -7.39 2.46
CA PRO A 95 7.44 -7.76 3.86
C PRO A 95 7.53 -6.55 4.80
N SER A 96 6.96 -6.72 5.99
CA SER A 96 7.23 -5.87 7.15
C SER A 96 8.68 -6.08 7.64
N PRO A 97 9.39 -5.04 8.14
CA PRO A 97 8.93 -3.69 8.48
C PRO A 97 9.04 -2.66 7.35
N GLU A 98 9.53 -3.04 6.16
CA GLU A 98 9.73 -2.12 5.04
C GLU A 98 8.39 -1.54 4.54
N TYR A 99 7.34 -2.37 4.57
CA TYR A 99 5.98 -1.96 4.22
C TYR A 99 5.08 -1.93 5.45
N SER A 100 4.30 -0.86 5.57
CA SER A 100 3.19 -0.79 6.52
C SER A 100 2.01 -1.60 5.97
N ILE A 101 1.70 -2.73 6.61
CA ILE A 101 0.65 -3.65 6.18
C ILE A 101 -0.63 -3.37 6.98
N ASN A 102 -1.75 -3.17 6.28
CA ASN A 102 -3.05 -3.03 6.94
C ASN A 102 -3.40 -4.32 7.71
N PRO A 103 -3.79 -4.25 9.00
CA PRO A 103 -4.12 -5.41 9.82
C PRO A 103 -5.23 -6.31 9.22
N GLU A 104 -6.13 -5.77 8.42
CA GLU A 104 -7.16 -6.55 7.72
C GLU A 104 -6.54 -7.56 6.73
N ILE A 105 -5.42 -7.21 6.11
CA ILE A 105 -4.68 -8.08 5.19
C ILE A 105 -4.11 -9.29 5.93
N GLU A 106 -3.62 -9.11 7.15
CA GLU A 106 -3.16 -10.21 8.01
C GLU A 106 -4.32 -11.15 8.38
N GLY A 107 -5.52 -10.61 8.60
CA GLY A 107 -6.73 -11.41 8.82
C GLY A 107 -7.11 -12.27 7.61
N ILE A 108 -6.97 -11.73 6.40
CA ILE A 108 -7.22 -12.46 5.15
C ILE A 108 -6.17 -13.56 4.96
N ARG A 109 -4.89 -13.26 5.23
CA ARG A 109 -3.80 -14.24 5.18
C ARG A 109 -4.10 -15.45 6.06
N LEU A 110 -4.46 -15.22 7.33
CA LEU A 110 -4.80 -16.30 8.28
C LEU A 110 -6.00 -17.13 7.81
N SER A 111 -6.98 -16.49 7.18
CA SER A 111 -8.17 -17.18 6.65
C SER A 111 -7.83 -18.08 5.47
N ILE A 112 -6.99 -17.61 4.54
CA ILE A 112 -6.51 -18.40 3.40
C ILE A 112 -5.67 -19.59 3.89
N GLU A 113 -4.73 -19.37 4.81
CA GLU A 113 -3.90 -20.45 5.37
C GLU A 113 -4.76 -21.52 6.10
N ALA A 114 -5.82 -21.10 6.79
CA ALA A 114 -6.76 -22.02 7.44
C ALA A 114 -7.58 -22.84 6.44
N GLU A 115 -8.03 -22.21 5.35
CA GLU A 115 -8.79 -22.88 4.29
C GLU A 115 -7.92 -23.88 3.52
N GLU A 116 -6.66 -23.54 3.21
CA GLU A 116 -5.70 -24.45 2.59
C GLU A 116 -5.39 -25.66 3.49
N ARG A 117 -5.23 -25.45 4.80
CA ARG A 117 -5.06 -26.54 5.78
C ARG A 117 -6.29 -27.45 5.87
N GLN A 118 -7.50 -26.89 5.76
CA GLN A 118 -8.74 -27.68 5.73
C GLN A 118 -8.97 -28.42 4.41
N ASN A 119 -8.40 -27.95 3.29
CA ASN A 119 -8.57 -28.57 1.97
C ASN A 119 -7.53 -29.69 1.68
N TRP A 120 -6.46 -29.75 2.49
CA TRP A 120 -5.40 -30.78 2.42
C TRP A 120 -5.87 -32.25 2.46
N PRO A 121 -6.91 -32.68 3.21
CA PRO A 121 -7.32 -34.08 3.24
C PRO A 121 -8.23 -34.51 2.07
N LYS A 122 -8.75 -33.61 1.21
CA LYS A 122 -9.69 -33.97 0.13
C LYS A 122 -9.03 -34.35 -1.21
N LYS A 123 -7.80 -33.89 -1.49
CA LYS A 123 -7.11 -34.14 -2.79
C LYS A 123 -6.60 -35.58 -2.99
N ARG A 124 -6.55 -36.44 -1.96
CA ARG A 124 -6.05 -37.82 -2.08
C ARG A 124 -7.10 -38.85 -2.51
N LYS A 125 -8.40 -38.49 -2.56
CA LYS A 125 -9.47 -39.39 -3.02
C LYS A 125 -9.80 -39.17 -4.50
N LYS A 126 -8.82 -39.26 -5.40
CA LYS A 126 -9.12 -39.67 -6.78
C LYS A 126 -8.85 -41.19 -6.85
N PRO A 127 -9.86 -42.04 -7.05
CA PRO A 127 -9.61 -43.47 -7.21
C PRO A 127 -8.75 -43.67 -8.46
N LYS A 128 -7.63 -44.38 -8.29
CA LYS A 128 -6.91 -44.99 -9.42
C LYS A 128 -7.86 -46.03 -10.03
N THR A 129 -8.56 -45.70 -11.10
CA THR A 129 -9.15 -46.72 -11.97
C THR A 129 -8.01 -47.37 -12.76
N PRO A 130 -7.71 -48.66 -12.57
CA PRO A 130 -6.78 -49.35 -13.45
C PRO A 130 -7.46 -49.57 -14.81
N PRO A 131 -6.75 -49.40 -15.95
CA PRO A 131 -7.29 -49.81 -17.23
C PRO A 131 -7.39 -51.34 -17.29
N THR A 132 -8.62 -51.82 -17.44
CA THR A 132 -8.96 -53.22 -17.71
C THR A 132 -8.28 -53.68 -18.99
N ARG A 133 -7.47 -54.75 -18.90
CA ARG A 133 -6.94 -55.47 -20.07
C ARG A 133 -8.06 -56.35 -20.64
N TYR A 134 -8.33 -56.20 -21.94
CA TYR A 134 -8.97 -57.20 -22.79
C TYR A 134 -8.06 -57.45 -23.99
#